data_AF-A0A9E2ALS8-F1
#
_entry.id   AF-A0A9E2ALS8-F1
#
_cell.length_a   1.000
_cell.length_b   1.000
_cell.length_c   1.000
_cell.angle_alpha   90.00
_cell.angle_beta   90.00
_cell.angle_gamma   90.00
#
_symmetry.space_group_name_H-M   'P 1'
#
loop_
_entity.id
_entity.type
_entity.pdbx_description
1 polymer ?
#
loop_
_entity_poly.entity_id
_entity_poly.type
_entity_poly.pdbx_seq_one_letter_code
_entity_poly.pdbx_strand_id
1 'polypeptide(L)'
;MIEFLSQPWHWAVSGAMIVFVMFLLLWFGGRFGVSTNLETMCTIAGAGKVSDFFKVDWKKRAWNLVFIAGAVVGGYIAITYLSSPEPVDIAQSTRDYMTTIGIDYPASISEGNGYVPAEVFETPWSVRNLILLVVGGFMVGFGTRYASGCTSGHAISGLSNLQISSLIAVIGFFIGGLLMAWLILPWIMSF
;
A
#
# COMPACT_ATOMS: atom_id res chain seq x y z
N MET A 1 -26.33 9.37 7.67
CA MET A 1 -24.94 9.90 7.74
C MET A 1 -23.93 8.81 7.40
N ILE A 2 -23.90 7.68 8.11
CA ILE A 2 -23.02 6.54 7.77
C ILE A 2 -23.27 6.06 6.33
N GLU A 3 -24.51 5.87 5.91
CA GLU A 3 -24.88 5.49 4.54
C GLU A 3 -24.32 6.44 3.46
N PHE A 4 -24.31 7.75 3.72
CA PHE A 4 -23.73 8.75 2.81
C PHE A 4 -22.18 8.72 2.80
N LEU A 5 -21.56 8.31 3.91
CA LEU A 5 -20.10 8.21 4.02
C LEU A 5 -19.58 6.89 3.43
N SER A 6 -20.40 5.83 3.43
CA SER A 6 -20.00 4.49 2.95
C SER A 6 -20.11 4.31 1.43
N GLN A 7 -20.92 5.13 0.75
CA GLN A 7 -21.04 5.07 -0.72
C GLN A 7 -19.72 5.44 -1.43
N PRO A 8 -19.46 4.90 -2.64
CA PRO A 8 -18.28 5.23 -3.41
C PRO A 8 -18.25 6.72 -3.76
N TRP A 9 -17.15 7.39 -3.42
CA TRP A 9 -16.95 8.81 -3.72
C TRP A 9 -16.15 8.98 -5.01
N HIS A 10 -16.45 10.05 -5.74
CA HIS A 10 -15.66 10.42 -6.90
C HIS A 10 -14.19 10.64 -6.50
N TRP A 11 -13.25 10.13 -7.30
CA TRP A 11 -11.81 10.14 -7.01
C TRP A 11 -11.25 11.54 -6.67
N ALA A 12 -11.86 12.59 -7.21
CA ALA A 12 -11.49 13.98 -6.93
C ALA A 12 -11.69 14.37 -5.45
N VAL A 13 -12.70 13.81 -4.78
CA VAL A 13 -12.93 14.04 -3.35
C VAL A 13 -11.80 13.41 -2.53
N SER A 14 -11.44 12.16 -2.84
CA SER A 14 -10.29 11.48 -2.22
C SER A 14 -8.99 12.24 -2.47
N GLY A 15 -8.78 12.76 -3.68
CA GLY A 15 -7.64 13.60 -4.02
C GLY A 15 -7.57 14.88 -3.18
N ALA A 16 -8.68 15.61 -3.05
CA ALA A 16 -8.76 16.81 -2.22
C ALA A 16 -8.49 16.50 -0.73
N MET A 17 -9.03 15.39 -0.22
CA MET A 17 -8.78 14.94 1.16
C MET A 17 -7.32 14.56 1.40
N ILE A 18 -6.66 13.87 0.45
CA ILE A 18 -5.23 13.57 0.54
C ILE A 18 -4.41 14.85 0.58
N VAL A 19 -4.69 15.82 -0.30
CA VAL A 19 -4.01 17.13 -0.30
C VAL A 19 -4.20 17.85 1.02
N PHE A 20 -5.41 17.85 1.57
CA PHE A 20 -5.70 18.46 2.86
C PHE A 20 -4.91 17.80 4.01
N VAL A 21 -4.88 16.47 4.06
CA VAL A 21 -4.09 15.72 5.05
C VAL A 21 -2.59 15.99 4.87
N MET A 22 -2.09 16.02 3.64
CA MET A 22 -0.70 16.36 3.34
C MET A 22 -0.34 17.77 3.80
N PHE A 23 -1.20 18.75 3.53
CA PHE A 23 -1.03 20.12 3.97
C PHE A 23 -0.93 20.21 5.50
N LEU A 24 -1.88 19.59 6.22
CA LEU A 24 -1.85 19.56 7.69
C LEU A 24 -0.56 18.91 8.21
N LEU A 25 -0.15 17.78 7.63
CA LEU A 25 1.09 17.11 8.03
C LEU A 25 2.31 18.01 7.85
N LEU A 26 2.43 18.69 6.71
CA LEU A 26 3.54 19.61 6.45
C LEU A 26 3.48 20.84 7.36
N TRP A 27 2.27 21.36 7.64
CA TRP A 27 2.06 22.50 8.53
C TRP A 27 2.53 22.23 9.96
N PHE A 28 2.29 21.02 10.47
CA PHE A 28 2.78 20.59 11.79
C PHE A 28 4.24 20.10 11.77
N GLY A 29 4.97 20.30 10.67
CA GLY A 29 6.37 19.90 10.52
C GLY A 29 6.58 18.38 10.36
N GLY A 30 5.51 17.64 10.11
CA GLY A 30 5.53 16.21 9.84
C GLY A 30 6.04 15.89 8.43
N ARG A 31 6.51 14.65 8.24
CA ARG A 31 6.93 14.13 6.94
C ARG A 31 6.06 12.94 6.56
N PHE A 32 5.65 12.88 5.31
CA PHE A 32 4.84 11.79 4.79
C PHE A 32 5.75 10.66 4.27
N GLY A 33 5.71 9.49 4.89
CA GLY A 33 6.54 8.35 4.48
C GLY A 33 6.25 7.08 5.26
N VAL A 34 5.79 6.04 4.56
CA VAL A 34 5.46 4.74 5.18
C VAL A 34 6.72 3.88 5.38
N SER A 35 7.62 3.83 4.39
CA SER A 35 8.82 2.97 4.45
C SER A 35 9.78 3.31 5.59
N THR A 36 9.94 4.60 5.92
CA THR A 36 10.78 5.06 7.04
C THR A 36 10.30 4.52 8.40
N ASN A 37 9.01 4.19 8.52
CA ASN A 37 8.48 3.60 9.74
C ASN A 37 8.81 2.12 9.86
N LEU A 38 8.85 1.38 8.76
CA LEU A 38 9.32 -0.01 8.78
C LEU A 38 10.78 -0.07 9.27
N GLU A 39 11.64 0.84 8.78
CA GLU A 39 13.01 1.00 9.28
C GLU A 39 13.03 1.33 10.78
N THR A 40 12.19 2.26 11.22
CA THR A 40 12.11 2.68 12.62
C THR A 40 11.65 1.54 13.53
N MET A 41 10.69 0.71 13.09
CA MET A 41 10.26 -0.48 13.82
C MET A 41 11.40 -1.52 13.92
N CYS A 42 12.16 -1.74 12.85
CA CYS A 42 13.36 -2.60 12.89
C CYS A 42 14.41 -2.07 13.88
N THR A 43 14.64 -0.75 13.91
CA THR A 43 15.52 -0.11 14.89
C THR A 43 15.05 -0.35 16.33
N ILE A 44 13.76 -0.17 16.62
CA ILE A 44 13.15 -0.42 17.94
C ILE A 44 13.26 -1.90 18.32
N ALA A 45 13.04 -2.81 17.37
CA ALA A 45 13.19 -4.26 17.56
C ALA A 45 14.64 -4.71 17.78
N GLY A 46 15.62 -3.80 17.71
CA GLY A 46 17.03 -4.09 18.02
C GLY A 46 17.89 -4.47 16.82
N ALA A 47 17.42 -4.23 15.59
CA ALA A 47 18.20 -4.45 14.38
C ALA A 47 19.49 -3.59 14.30
N GLY A 48 19.60 -2.56 15.15
CA GLY A 48 20.85 -1.80 15.35
C GLY A 48 22.03 -2.63 15.88
N LYS A 49 21.78 -3.84 16.41
CA LYS A 49 22.84 -4.82 16.75
C LYS A 49 23.39 -5.57 15.53
N VAL A 50 22.62 -5.63 14.44
CA VAL A 50 22.95 -6.40 13.23
C VAL A 50 23.55 -5.50 12.14
N SER A 51 23.10 -4.25 12.04
CA SER A 51 23.62 -3.31 11.04
C SER A 51 23.61 -1.87 11.54
N ASP A 52 24.63 -1.10 11.16
CA ASP A 52 24.73 0.34 11.42
C ASP A 52 23.60 1.14 10.77
N PHE A 53 23.00 0.61 9.70
CA PHE A 53 21.86 1.22 9.03
C PHE A 53 20.68 1.47 9.99
N PHE A 54 20.47 0.59 10.97
CA PHE A 54 19.38 0.71 11.94
C PHE A 54 19.77 1.49 13.19
N LYS A 55 21.00 2.03 13.31
CA LYS A 55 21.43 2.85 14.44
C LYS A 55 20.95 4.30 14.28
N VAL A 56 19.64 4.46 14.17
CA VAL A 56 18.99 5.76 13.98
C VAL A 56 18.28 6.18 15.26
N ASP A 57 18.30 7.49 15.56
CA ASP A 57 17.51 8.04 16.66
C ASP A 57 16.01 8.04 16.30
N TRP A 58 15.32 6.99 16.72
CA TRP A 58 13.90 6.78 16.43
C TRP A 58 13.00 7.87 17.02
N LYS A 59 13.42 8.55 18.11
CA LYS A 59 12.62 9.60 18.75
C LYS A 59 12.39 10.79 17.82
N LYS A 60 13.36 11.09 16.95
CA LYS A 60 13.23 12.13 15.91
C LYS A 60 12.19 11.78 14.85
N ARG A 61 11.77 10.51 14.78
CA ARG A 61 10.78 9.98 13.83
C ARG A 61 9.48 9.55 14.50
N ALA A 62 9.29 9.85 15.79
CA ALA A 62 8.11 9.43 16.56
C ALA A 62 6.78 9.85 15.90
N TRP A 63 6.75 11.02 15.26
CA TRP A 63 5.58 11.49 14.51
C TRP A 63 5.13 10.52 13.41
N ASN A 64 6.08 9.91 12.69
CA ASN A 64 5.76 9.01 11.60
C ASN A 64 5.11 7.70 12.14
N LEU A 65 5.46 7.28 13.37
CA LEU A 65 4.84 6.15 14.05
C LEU A 65 3.40 6.46 14.44
N VAL A 66 3.13 7.67 14.95
CA VAL A 66 1.77 8.16 15.23
C VAL A 66 0.94 8.17 13.95
N PHE A 67 1.52 8.64 12.84
CA PHE A 67 0.87 8.63 11.53
C PHE A 67 0.47 7.21 11.08
N ILE A 68 1.37 6.22 11.16
CA ILE A 68 1.02 4.84 10.81
C ILE A 68 0.00 4.23 11.76
N ALA A 69 0.13 4.45 13.06
CA ALA A 69 -0.85 3.96 14.03
C ALA A 69 -2.24 4.54 13.73
N GLY A 70 -2.31 5.85 13.45
CA GLY A 70 -3.54 6.51 13.01
C GLY A 70 -4.09 5.95 11.70
N ALA A 71 -3.23 5.67 10.71
CA ALA A 71 -3.64 5.05 9.45
C ALA A 71 -4.19 3.64 9.64
N VAL A 72 -3.59 2.82 10.51
CA VAL A 72 -4.08 1.48 10.86
C VAL A 72 -5.44 1.56 11.56
N VAL A 73 -5.57 2.42 12.56
CA VAL A 73 -6.84 2.64 13.27
C VAL A 73 -7.91 3.17 12.33
N GLY A 74 -7.56 4.14 11.47
CA GLY A 74 -8.46 4.68 10.46
C GLY A 74 -8.92 3.62 9.45
N GLY A 75 -8.01 2.76 8.98
CA GLY A 75 -8.35 1.64 8.10
C GLY A 75 -9.26 0.62 8.77
N TYR A 76 -9.00 0.29 10.03
CA TYR A 76 -9.87 -0.60 10.82
C TYR A 76 -11.29 -0.01 10.97
N ILE A 77 -11.40 1.27 11.33
CA ILE A 77 -12.70 1.96 11.43
C ILE A 77 -13.39 2.00 10.07
N ALA A 78 -12.66 2.28 8.99
CA ALA A 78 -13.21 2.35 7.65
C ALA A 78 -13.81 1.01 7.22
N ILE A 79 -13.09 -0.10 7.42
CA ILE A 79 -13.58 -1.44 7.04
C ILE A 79 -14.74 -1.89 7.94
N THR A 80 -14.73 -1.56 9.22
CA THR A 80 -15.76 -2.05 10.17
C THR A 80 -17.05 -1.23 10.15
N TYR A 81 -16.97 0.09 9.93
CA TYR A 81 -18.12 1.00 10.04
C TYR A 81 -18.47 1.74 8.75
N LEU A 82 -17.54 1.86 7.79
CA LEU A 82 -17.71 2.64 6.57
C LEU A 82 -17.53 1.81 5.29
N SER A 83 -17.62 0.47 5.39
CA SER A 83 -17.54 -0.39 4.21
C SER A 83 -18.67 -0.08 3.22
N SER A 84 -18.29 0.04 1.95
CA SER A 84 -19.26 0.22 0.86
C SER A 84 -20.14 -1.03 0.72
N PRO A 85 -21.47 -0.86 0.62
CA PRO A 85 -22.37 -1.97 0.32
C PRO A 85 -22.25 -2.43 -1.15
N GLU A 86 -21.70 -1.58 -2.02
CA GLU A 86 -21.49 -1.88 -3.44
C GLU A 86 -20.05 -2.35 -3.71
N PRO A 87 -19.84 -3.32 -4.62
CA PRO A 87 -18.51 -3.76 -5.02
C PRO A 87 -17.69 -2.67 -5.72
N VAL A 88 -16.36 -2.83 -5.72
CA VAL A 88 -15.42 -1.88 -6.33
C VAL A 88 -15.58 -1.87 -7.84
N ASP A 89 -16.29 -0.91 -8.41
CA ASP A 89 -16.57 -0.91 -9.84
C ASP A 89 -15.29 -0.84 -10.70
N ILE A 90 -14.89 -1.99 -11.26
CA ILE A 90 -13.80 -2.12 -12.24
C ILE A 90 -14.36 -2.48 -13.62
N ALA A 91 -13.62 -2.15 -14.68
CA ALA A 91 -14.01 -2.42 -16.05
C ALA A 91 -14.26 -3.92 -16.32
N GLN A 92 -15.27 -4.23 -17.14
CA GLN A 92 -15.62 -5.61 -17.48
C GLN A 92 -14.44 -6.39 -18.08
N SER A 93 -13.66 -5.75 -18.95
CA SER A 93 -12.45 -6.35 -19.54
C SER A 93 -11.40 -6.74 -18.48
N THR A 94 -11.32 -6.01 -17.37
CA THR A 94 -10.43 -6.36 -16.26
C THR A 94 -10.97 -7.55 -15.47
N ARG A 95 -12.28 -7.63 -15.23
CA ARG A 95 -12.90 -8.81 -14.58
C ARG A 95 -12.70 -10.07 -15.41
N ASP A 96 -12.92 -9.97 -16.72
CA ASP A 96 -12.73 -11.06 -17.66
C ASP A 96 -11.27 -11.55 -17.62
N TYR A 97 -10.31 -10.62 -17.65
CA TYR A 97 -8.88 -10.93 -17.55
C TYR A 97 -8.50 -11.60 -16.22
N MET A 98 -8.98 -11.09 -15.08
CA MET A 98 -8.69 -11.66 -13.75
C MET A 98 -9.17 -13.11 -13.67
N THR A 99 -10.35 -13.39 -14.21
CA THR A 99 -10.90 -14.76 -14.30
C THR A 99 -9.98 -15.68 -15.12
N THR A 100 -9.39 -15.20 -16.23
CA THR A 100 -8.47 -16.02 -17.05
C THR A 100 -7.18 -16.42 -16.35
N ILE A 101 -6.75 -15.64 -15.34
CA ILE A 101 -5.52 -15.90 -14.58
C ILE A 101 -5.80 -16.57 -13.24
N GLY A 102 -7.05 -16.96 -12.95
CA GLY A 102 -7.44 -17.65 -11.73
C GLY A 102 -7.54 -16.74 -10.50
N ILE A 103 -7.91 -15.47 -10.70
CA ILE A 103 -8.25 -14.53 -9.63
C ILE A 103 -9.72 -14.20 -9.73
N ASP A 104 -10.50 -14.59 -8.74
CA ASP A 104 -11.89 -14.18 -8.66
C ASP A 104 -11.95 -12.70 -8.24
N TYR A 105 -12.77 -11.95 -8.97
CA TYR A 105 -13.00 -10.55 -8.65
C TYR A 105 -13.86 -10.49 -7.37
N PRO A 106 -13.37 -9.89 -6.27
CA PRO A 106 -14.10 -9.85 -5.01
C PRO A 106 -15.33 -8.95 -5.15
N ALA A 107 -16.50 -9.55 -5.36
CA ALA A 107 -17.74 -8.86 -5.70
C ALA A 107 -18.60 -8.51 -4.48
N SER A 108 -18.22 -8.93 -3.27
CA SER A 108 -19.00 -8.67 -2.06
C SER A 108 -18.15 -8.77 -0.79
N ILE A 109 -18.59 -8.14 0.30
CA ILE A 109 -17.97 -8.19 1.63
C ILE A 109 -17.83 -9.65 2.15
N SER A 110 -18.66 -10.58 1.66
CA SER A 110 -18.62 -12.01 1.99
C SER A 110 -17.52 -12.81 1.29
N GLU A 111 -16.89 -12.28 0.23
CA GLU A 111 -15.90 -12.98 -0.61
C GLU A 111 -14.49 -12.34 -0.47
N GLY A 112 -14.22 -11.79 0.72
CA GLY A 112 -13.10 -10.89 0.97
C GLY A 112 -13.57 -9.43 0.94
N ASN A 113 -12.89 -8.52 1.63
CA ASN A 113 -13.34 -7.14 1.85
C ASN A 113 -13.47 -6.27 0.56
N GLY A 114 -13.76 -6.82 -0.62
CA GLY A 114 -13.92 -6.12 -1.91
C GLY A 114 -12.61 -5.58 -2.52
N TYR A 115 -11.51 -5.65 -1.77
CA TYR A 115 -10.24 -4.98 -2.13
C TYR A 115 -9.05 -5.93 -2.32
N VAL A 116 -9.13 -7.16 -1.83
CA VAL A 116 -8.02 -8.13 -1.86
C VAL A 116 -8.51 -9.49 -2.34
N PRO A 117 -7.67 -10.23 -3.09
CA PRO A 117 -8.00 -11.57 -3.59
C PRO A 117 -8.08 -12.58 -2.43
N ALA A 118 -9.21 -13.25 -2.28
CA ALA A 118 -9.45 -14.22 -1.21
C ALA A 118 -8.48 -15.42 -1.28
N GLU A 119 -8.07 -15.81 -2.48
CA GLU A 119 -7.20 -16.95 -2.77
C GLU A 119 -5.84 -16.82 -2.10
N VAL A 120 -5.34 -15.58 -1.95
CA VAL A 120 -4.05 -15.29 -1.33
C VAL A 120 -4.19 -15.00 0.16
N PHE A 121 -5.25 -14.29 0.57
CA PHE A 121 -5.35 -13.71 1.90
C PHE A 121 -6.24 -14.48 2.89
N GLU A 122 -7.17 -15.34 2.46
CA GLU A 122 -7.99 -16.16 3.37
C GLU A 122 -7.23 -17.36 3.92
N THR A 123 -6.34 -17.95 3.12
CA THR A 123 -5.51 -19.10 3.52
C THR A 123 -4.01 -18.74 3.51
N PRO A 124 -3.57 -17.76 4.34
CA PRO A 124 -2.19 -17.27 4.29
C PRO A 124 -1.17 -18.33 4.73
N TRP A 125 -1.62 -19.36 5.43
CA TRP A 125 -0.79 -20.46 5.93
C TRP A 125 -0.49 -21.54 4.88
N SER A 126 -1.14 -21.49 3.71
CA SER A 126 -0.76 -22.34 2.58
C SER A 126 0.69 -22.07 2.19
N VAL A 127 1.48 -23.13 1.93
CA VAL A 127 2.92 -22.99 1.58
C VAL A 127 3.10 -22.05 0.39
N ARG A 128 2.24 -22.15 -0.62
CA ARG A 128 2.25 -21.27 -1.79
C ARG A 128 2.01 -19.80 -1.38
N ASN A 129 0.94 -19.53 -0.65
CA ASN A 129 0.58 -18.17 -0.24
C ASN A 129 1.63 -17.56 0.70
N LEU A 130 2.18 -18.37 1.61
CA LEU A 130 3.28 -17.95 2.47
C LEU A 130 4.51 -17.56 1.66
N ILE A 131 4.91 -18.36 0.67
CA ILE A 131 6.01 -18.02 -0.23
C ILE A 131 5.72 -16.71 -0.96
N LEU A 132 4.52 -16.54 -1.52
CA LEU A 132 4.13 -15.33 -2.24
C LEU A 132 4.18 -14.08 -1.35
N LEU A 133 3.62 -14.16 -0.14
CA LEU A 133 3.59 -13.05 0.80
C LEU A 133 4.98 -12.70 1.32
N VAL A 134 5.80 -13.70 1.66
CA VAL A 134 7.15 -13.50 2.18
C VAL A 134 8.09 -12.97 1.10
N VAL A 135 8.12 -13.60 -0.07
CA VAL A 135 8.98 -13.18 -1.19
C VAL A 135 8.53 -11.83 -1.73
N GLY A 136 7.22 -11.63 -1.91
CA GLY A 136 6.65 -10.34 -2.32
C GLY A 136 6.96 -9.23 -1.33
N GLY A 137 6.74 -9.47 -0.04
CA GLY A 137 7.09 -8.52 1.02
C GLY A 137 8.57 -8.19 1.07
N PHE A 138 9.44 -9.20 0.91
CA PHE A 138 10.89 -9.01 0.80
C PHE A 138 11.26 -8.15 -0.41
N MET A 139 10.72 -8.44 -1.60
CA MET A 139 10.98 -7.65 -2.81
C MET A 139 10.52 -6.20 -2.68
N VAL A 140 9.37 -5.96 -2.06
CA VAL A 140 8.89 -4.60 -1.75
C VAL A 140 9.82 -3.89 -0.77
N GLY A 141 10.24 -4.56 0.31
CA GLY A 141 11.19 -4.01 1.28
C GLY A 141 12.55 -3.67 0.64
N PHE A 142 13.09 -4.59 -0.15
CA PHE A 142 14.32 -4.40 -0.89
C PHE A 142 14.21 -3.25 -1.89
N GLY A 143 13.16 -3.25 -2.73
CA GLY A 143 12.94 -2.24 -3.76
C GLY A 143 12.74 -0.84 -3.19
N THR A 144 11.96 -0.70 -2.11
CA THR A 144 11.77 0.60 -1.45
C THR A 144 13.06 1.13 -0.84
N ARG A 145 13.93 0.25 -0.33
CA ARG A 145 15.26 0.66 0.14
C ARG A 145 16.18 1.04 -1.02
N TYR A 146 16.18 0.28 -2.10
CA TYR A 146 16.99 0.53 -3.29
C TYR A 146 16.62 1.87 -3.93
N ALA A 147 15.34 2.16 -4.07
CA ALA A 147 14.81 3.43 -4.56
C ALA A 147 14.97 4.58 -3.56
N SER A 148 15.34 4.31 -2.30
CA SER A 148 15.39 5.27 -1.19
C SER A 148 14.04 5.92 -0.87
N GLY A 149 12.95 5.18 -1.10
CA GLY A 149 11.58 5.64 -0.89
C GLY A 149 10.55 4.65 -1.44
N CYS A 150 9.28 4.88 -1.10
CA CYS A 150 8.13 4.14 -1.62
C CYS A 150 7.18 5.09 -2.37
N THR A 151 6.03 4.59 -2.83
CA THR A 151 5.02 5.37 -3.56
C THR A 151 4.60 6.63 -2.80
N SER A 152 4.44 6.56 -1.48
CA SER A 152 4.09 7.72 -0.64
C SER A 152 5.15 8.84 -0.70
N GLY A 153 6.44 8.45 -0.75
CA GLY A 153 7.58 9.36 -0.80
C GLY A 153 7.82 9.92 -2.19
N HIS A 154 7.94 9.06 -3.21
CA HIS A 154 8.25 9.49 -4.57
C HIS A 154 7.03 10.01 -5.34
N ALA A 155 5.91 9.27 -5.33
CA ALA A 155 4.75 9.63 -6.15
C ALA A 155 3.95 10.78 -5.54
N ILE A 156 3.68 10.75 -4.23
CA ILE A 156 2.86 11.80 -3.60
C ILE A 156 3.71 13.03 -3.26
N SER A 157 4.76 12.86 -2.44
CA SER A 157 5.57 14.01 -1.99
C SER A 157 6.59 14.47 -3.04
N GLY A 158 7.28 13.52 -3.69
CA GLY A 158 8.40 13.79 -4.60
C GLY A 158 7.97 14.44 -5.91
N LEU A 159 6.95 13.91 -6.58
CA LEU A 159 6.41 14.50 -7.81
C LEU A 159 5.75 15.87 -7.55
N SER A 160 5.08 16.04 -6.41
CA SER A 160 4.52 17.35 -6.03
C SER A 160 5.59 18.42 -5.83
N ASN A 161 6.81 18.01 -5.45
CA ASN A 161 7.99 18.88 -5.36
C ASN A 161 8.83 18.92 -6.65
N LEU A 162 8.31 18.38 -7.76
CA LEU A 162 8.97 18.34 -9.08
C LEU A 162 10.37 17.71 -9.07
N GLN A 163 10.59 16.72 -8.19
CA GLN A 163 11.88 16.04 -8.10
C GLN A 163 12.07 15.05 -9.25
N ILE A 164 13.08 15.31 -10.09
CA ILE A 164 13.42 14.44 -11.23
C ILE A 164 13.75 13.01 -10.78
N SER A 165 14.48 12.85 -9.66
CA SER A 165 14.78 11.53 -9.11
C SER A 165 13.52 10.75 -8.76
N SER A 166 12.50 11.42 -8.23
CA SER A 166 11.20 10.82 -7.92
C SER A 166 10.41 10.49 -9.19
N LEU A 167 10.50 11.29 -10.24
CA LEU A 167 9.91 10.96 -11.54
C LEU A 167 10.49 9.67 -12.13
N ILE A 168 11.83 9.54 -12.11
CA ILE A 168 12.51 8.33 -12.58
C ILE A 168 12.07 7.11 -11.77
N ALA A 169 12.02 7.24 -10.44
CA ALA A 169 11.58 6.17 -9.55
C ALA A 169 10.14 5.72 -9.85
N VAL A 170 9.23 6.68 -10.04
CA VAL A 170 7.82 6.40 -10.34
C VAL A 170 7.66 5.71 -11.69
N ILE A 171 8.37 6.16 -12.74
CA ILE A 171 8.37 5.47 -14.04
C ILE A 171 8.82 4.01 -13.86
N GLY A 172 9.89 3.78 -13.09
CA GLY A 172 10.35 2.44 -12.75
C GLY A 172 9.30 1.60 -12.02
N PHE A 173 8.57 2.19 -11.06
CA PHE A 173 7.48 1.51 -10.35
C PHE A 173 6.35 1.09 -11.29
N PHE A 174 5.97 1.94 -12.24
CA PHE A 174 4.94 1.60 -13.24
C PHE A 174 5.42 0.50 -14.19
N ILE A 175 6.66 0.57 -14.68
CA ILE A 175 7.22 -0.49 -15.53
C ILE A 175 7.24 -1.82 -14.77
N GLY A 176 7.74 -1.82 -13.52
CA GLY A 176 7.77 -3.02 -12.68
C GLY A 176 6.37 -3.57 -12.40
N GLY A 177 5.39 -2.69 -12.12
CA GLY A 177 3.99 -3.07 -11.92
C GLY A 177 3.34 -3.67 -13.16
N LEU A 178 3.60 -3.10 -14.34
CA LEU A 178 3.12 -3.63 -15.61
C LEU A 178 3.74 -5.00 -15.94
N LEU A 179 5.06 -5.15 -15.75
CA LEU A 179 5.73 -6.44 -15.90
C LEU A 179 5.18 -7.47 -14.93
N MET A 180 4.95 -7.09 -13.67
CA MET A 180 4.36 -7.96 -12.68
C MET A 180 2.95 -8.39 -13.09
N ALA A 181 2.09 -7.44 -13.47
CA ALA A 181 0.69 -7.71 -13.81
C ALA A 181 0.54 -8.57 -15.08
N TRP A 182 1.30 -8.29 -16.13
CA TRP A 182 1.09 -8.92 -17.45
C TRP A 182 1.98 -10.15 -17.69
N LEU A 183 3.16 -10.23 -17.08
CA LEU A 183 4.11 -11.31 -17.32
C LEU A 183 4.23 -12.26 -16.13
N ILE A 184 4.39 -11.74 -14.90
CA ILE A 184 4.72 -12.60 -13.75
C ILE A 184 3.46 -13.15 -13.08
N LEU A 185 2.44 -12.32 -12.89
CA LEU A 185 1.22 -12.68 -12.16
C LEU A 185 0.46 -13.84 -12.83
N PRO A 186 0.28 -13.87 -14.17
CA PRO A 186 -0.38 -15.01 -14.82
C PRO A 186 0.37 -16.31 -14.59
N TRP A 187 1.71 -16.27 -14.61
CA TRP A 187 2.56 -17.44 -14.35
C TRP A 187 2.48 -17.92 -12.90
N ILE A 188 2.32 -17.01 -11.95
CA ILE A 188 2.19 -17.37 -10.53
C ILE A 188 0.80 -17.95 -10.24
N MET A 189 -0.25 -17.39 -10.84
CA MET A 189 -1.64 -17.70 -10.49
C MET A 189 -2.24 -18.87 -11.29
N SER A 190 -1.73 -19.17 -12.49
CA SER A 190 -2.20 -20.26 -13.36
C SER A 190 -1.88 -21.69 -12.93
N PHE A 191 -1.27 -21.90 -11.75
CA PHE A 191 -0.97 -23.22 -11.18
C PHE A 191 -1.75 -23.49 -9.89
#